data_AF-A0A812IPP1-F1
#
_entry.id   AF-A0A812IPP1-F1
#
_cell.length_a   1.000
_cell.length_b   1.000
_cell.length_c   1.000
_cell.angle_alpha   90.00
_cell.angle_beta   90.00
_cell.angle_gamma   90.00
#
_symmetry.space_group_name_H-M   'P 1'
#
loop_
_entity.id
_entity.type
_entity.pdbx_description
1 polymer ?
#
loop_
_entity_poly.entity_id
_entity_poly.type
_entity_poly.pdbx_seq_one_letter_code
_entity_poly.pdbx_strand_id
1 'polypeptide(L)'
;VASWSNCSDGCGRGLRQRRVLCSGGRDDLCIALPRPADAEVCDEAARPQLGAGCGWQVGPWGACGADCAPRGREVTCGGNGSALGVCFGRKPAEAEACQEEACTAPAPGNETSARFSLQFLMDSAMTPELLGNVVDGARKAITGLWELQSLCFSP
;
A
#
# COMPACT_ATOMS: atom_id res chain seq x y z
N VAL A 1 -20.72 37.63 -14.72
CA VAL A 1 -19.94 36.51 -14.12
C VAL A 1 -18.54 36.53 -14.73
N ALA A 2 -17.48 36.44 -13.94
CA ALA A 2 -16.10 36.44 -14.42
C ALA A 2 -15.66 35.06 -14.96
N SER A 3 -14.52 35.00 -15.64
CA SER A 3 -13.85 33.75 -16.00
C SER A 3 -13.36 33.01 -14.75
N TRP A 4 -13.21 31.69 -14.87
CA TRP A 4 -12.61 30.85 -13.84
C TRP A 4 -11.12 31.17 -13.66
N SER A 5 -10.63 31.06 -12.43
CA SER A 5 -9.22 31.01 -12.11
C SER A 5 -8.58 29.72 -12.63
N ASN A 6 -7.25 29.66 -12.59
CA ASN A 6 -6.56 28.37 -12.68
C ASN A 6 -7.00 27.45 -11.53
N CYS A 7 -6.85 26.14 -11.76
CA CYS A 7 -7.05 25.13 -10.73
C CYS A 7 -6.06 25.37 -9.58
N SER A 8 -6.50 25.15 -8.34
CA SER A 8 -5.64 25.23 -7.15
C SER A 8 -4.44 24.29 -7.23
N ASP A 9 -4.65 23.15 -7.89
CA ASP A 9 -3.69 22.08 -8.04
C ASP A 9 -3.32 21.95 -9.52
N GLY A 10 -2.02 21.83 -9.81
CA GLY A 10 -1.52 21.69 -11.18
C GLY A 10 -1.77 20.30 -11.79
N CYS A 11 -2.47 19.43 -11.06
CA CYS A 11 -2.67 18.03 -11.39
C CYS A 11 -3.69 17.35 -10.47
N GLY A 12 -4.41 16.38 -11.03
CA GLY A 12 -5.45 15.69 -10.30
C GLY A 12 -6.62 16.62 -9.99
N ARG A 13 -7.30 16.36 -8.87
CA ARG A 13 -8.48 17.10 -8.45
C ARG A 13 -8.10 18.32 -7.62
N GLY A 14 -8.59 19.49 -8.01
CA GLY A 14 -8.48 20.74 -7.26
C GLY A 14 -9.77 21.56 -7.32
N LEU A 15 -9.66 22.84 -6.95
CA LEU A 15 -10.74 23.83 -6.95
C LEU A 15 -10.36 25.03 -7.82
N ARG A 16 -11.28 25.50 -8.65
CA ARG A 16 -11.17 26.81 -9.31
C ARG A 16 -12.32 27.72 -8.90
N GLN A 17 -12.02 29.01 -8.82
CA GLN A 17 -12.96 30.02 -8.35
C GLN A 17 -13.21 31.08 -9.42
N ARG A 18 -14.39 31.70 -9.40
CA ARG A 18 -14.68 32.86 -10.24
C ARG A 18 -15.46 33.89 -9.46
N ARG A 19 -15.32 35.14 -9.86
CA ARG A 19 -16.08 36.23 -9.27
C ARG A 19 -17.52 36.25 -9.82
N VAL A 20 -18.49 36.27 -8.91
CA VAL A 20 -19.92 36.44 -9.21
C VAL A 20 -20.39 37.72 -8.53
N LEU A 21 -20.87 38.68 -9.34
CA LEU A 21 -21.33 40.00 -8.90
C LEU A 21 -22.70 40.29 -9.52
N CYS A 22 -23.55 41.03 -8.81
CA CYS A 22 -24.82 41.52 -9.34
C CYS A 22 -24.57 42.63 -10.38
N SER A 23 -25.20 42.54 -11.54
CA SER A 23 -25.14 43.57 -12.57
C SER A 23 -25.75 44.86 -12.03
N GLY A 24 -24.95 45.94 -11.98
CA GLY A 24 -25.39 47.24 -11.47
C GLY A 24 -25.05 47.50 -9.99
N GLY A 25 -24.29 46.61 -9.33
CA GLY A 25 -23.73 46.86 -7.99
C GLY A 25 -24.76 46.92 -6.85
N ARG A 26 -25.98 46.46 -7.12
CA ARG A 26 -27.13 46.47 -6.21
C ARG A 26 -27.56 45.04 -5.91
N ASP A 27 -27.03 44.48 -4.83
CA ASP A 27 -27.23 43.07 -4.47
C ASP A 27 -28.69 42.71 -4.20
N ASP A 28 -29.51 43.68 -3.80
CA ASP A 28 -30.96 43.56 -3.56
C ASP A 28 -31.74 43.09 -4.80
N LEU A 29 -31.30 43.48 -6.00
CA LEU A 29 -31.95 43.08 -7.26
C LEU A 29 -31.63 41.65 -7.68
N CYS A 30 -30.55 41.07 -7.15
CA CYS A 30 -30.10 39.72 -7.50
C CYS A 30 -30.41 38.67 -6.44
N ILE A 31 -30.87 39.06 -5.24
CA ILE A 31 -31.25 38.14 -4.15
C ILE A 31 -32.33 37.13 -4.58
N ALA A 32 -33.28 37.57 -5.41
CA ALA A 32 -34.36 36.72 -5.91
C ALA A 32 -33.93 35.78 -7.05
N LEU A 33 -32.71 35.92 -7.57
CA LEU A 33 -32.20 35.13 -8.70
C LEU A 33 -31.28 34.00 -8.21
N PRO A 34 -31.26 32.84 -8.91
CA PRO A 34 -30.31 31.78 -8.61
C PRO A 34 -28.86 32.29 -8.77
N ARG A 35 -28.09 32.26 -7.69
CA ARG A 35 -26.68 32.66 -7.71
C ARG A 35 -25.85 31.61 -8.48
N PRO A 36 -25.13 31.99 -9.55
CA PRO A 36 -24.21 31.08 -10.22
C PRO A 36 -23.12 30.59 -9.26
N ALA A 37 -22.62 29.37 -9.47
CA ALA A 37 -21.51 28.83 -8.69
C ALA A 37 -20.27 29.74 -8.78
N ASP A 38 -19.64 30.03 -7.65
CA ASP A 38 -18.39 30.79 -7.52
C ASP A 38 -17.17 29.90 -7.28
N ALA A 39 -17.38 28.61 -7.01
CA ALA A 39 -16.35 27.57 -6.94
C ALA A 39 -16.81 26.31 -7.69
N GLU A 40 -15.86 25.63 -8.34
CA GLU A 40 -16.10 24.31 -8.91
C GLU A 40 -14.85 23.42 -8.82
N VAL A 41 -15.09 22.11 -8.79
CA VAL A 41 -14.03 21.10 -8.85
C VAL A 41 -13.44 21.10 -10.26
N CYS A 42 -12.12 21.16 -10.34
CA CYS A 42 -11.36 20.96 -11.57
C CYS A 42 -10.57 19.66 -11.47
N ASP A 43 -10.53 18.90 -12.56
CA ASP A 43 -9.68 17.72 -12.68
C ASP A 43 -8.64 18.02 -13.79
N GLU A 44 -7.43 18.40 -13.39
CA GLU A 44 -6.30 18.58 -14.30
C GLU A 44 -5.69 17.21 -14.61
N ALA A 45 -5.74 16.79 -15.87
CA ALA A 45 -5.17 15.51 -16.28
C ALA A 45 -3.67 15.51 -15.95
N ALA A 46 -3.21 14.47 -15.25
CA ALA A 46 -1.78 14.23 -15.07
C ALA A 46 -1.12 14.19 -16.45
N ARG A 47 -0.37 15.24 -16.81
CA ARG A 47 0.31 15.30 -18.11
C ARG A 47 1.36 14.18 -18.14
N PRO A 48 1.21 13.15 -19.00
CA PRO A 48 2.15 12.03 -19.04
C PRO A 48 3.52 12.44 -19.59
N GLN A 49 3.57 13.59 -20.28
CA GLN A 49 4.69 14.05 -21.09
C GLN A 49 5.78 14.79 -20.27
N LEU A 50 5.52 15.07 -18.99
CA LEU A 50 6.47 15.78 -18.12
C LEU A 50 6.52 15.03 -16.80
N GLY A 51 7.52 14.16 -16.62
CA GLY A 51 7.69 13.25 -15.49
C GLY A 51 7.90 13.89 -14.11
N ALA A 52 7.26 15.03 -13.81
CA ALA A 52 7.45 15.77 -12.59
C ALA A 52 6.09 16.14 -11.97
N GLY A 53 5.67 15.33 -11.00
CA GLY A 53 5.36 15.94 -9.71
C GLY A 53 3.97 15.73 -9.13
N CYS A 54 3.19 14.79 -9.64
CA CYS A 54 1.78 14.65 -9.24
C CYS A 54 1.27 13.22 -9.09
N GLY A 55 2.17 12.24 -9.13
CA GLY A 55 1.83 10.84 -9.00
C GLY A 55 3.03 10.04 -8.55
N TRP A 56 2.85 8.72 -8.45
CA TRP A 56 3.92 7.80 -8.13
C TRP A 56 5.07 7.94 -9.13
N GLN A 57 6.22 8.36 -8.63
CA GLN A 57 7.46 8.34 -9.37
C GLN A 57 8.10 6.98 -9.13
N VAL A 58 8.46 6.30 -10.22
CA VAL A 58 8.98 4.94 -10.17
C VAL A 58 10.37 4.94 -10.78
N GLY A 59 11.37 4.64 -9.95
CA GLY A 59 12.75 4.46 -10.37
C GLY A 59 12.98 3.15 -11.12
N PRO A 60 14.17 2.97 -11.72
CA PRO A 60 14.54 1.71 -12.34
C PRO A 60 14.66 0.58 -11.29
N TRP A 61 14.46 -0.65 -11.74
CA TRP A 61 14.77 -1.83 -10.93
C TRP A 61 16.27 -1.93 -10.66
N GLY A 62 16.62 -2.21 -9.42
CA GLY A 62 17.97 -2.63 -9.04
C GLY A 62 18.31 -4.02 -9.57
N ALA A 63 19.55 -4.43 -9.33
CA ALA A 63 19.98 -5.81 -9.57
C ALA A 63 19.24 -6.77 -8.62
N CYS A 64 19.17 -8.05 -9.02
CA CYS A 64 18.73 -9.12 -8.14
C CYS A 64 19.64 -9.22 -6.91
N GLY A 65 19.04 -9.43 -5.74
CA GLY A 65 19.81 -9.70 -4.55
C GLY A 65 20.45 -11.09 -4.62
N ALA A 66 21.44 -11.33 -3.75
CA ALA A 66 21.99 -12.68 -3.58
C ALA A 66 20.88 -13.66 -3.14
N ASP A 67 21.06 -14.94 -3.47
CA ASP A 67 20.18 -16.03 -3.04
C ASP A 67 18.71 -15.83 -3.45
N CYS A 68 18.49 -15.41 -4.70
CA CYS A 68 17.14 -15.23 -5.26
C CYS A 68 16.30 -14.19 -4.53
N ALA A 69 16.92 -13.32 -3.74
CA ALA A 69 16.23 -12.22 -3.09
C ALA A 69 15.62 -11.27 -4.14
N PRO A 70 14.40 -10.77 -3.89
CA PRO A 70 13.71 -9.91 -4.84
C PRO A 70 14.50 -8.63 -5.09
N ARG A 71 14.46 -8.14 -6.34
CA ARG A 71 15.06 -6.85 -6.71
C ARG A 71 14.15 -5.71 -6.27
N GLY A 72 14.74 -4.66 -5.72
CA GLY A 72 14.03 -3.46 -5.27
C GLY A 72 14.05 -2.34 -6.31
N ARG A 73 13.11 -1.40 -6.24
CA ARG A 73 13.17 -0.10 -6.93
C ARG A 73 12.66 1.01 -6.03
N GLU A 74 13.11 2.23 -6.29
CA GLU A 74 12.60 3.42 -5.60
C GLU A 74 11.21 3.78 -6.11
N VAL A 75 10.27 4.03 -5.19
CA VAL A 75 8.91 4.50 -5.50
C VAL A 75 8.59 5.67 -4.58
N THR A 76 8.59 6.88 -5.12
CA THR A 76 8.34 8.11 -4.35
C THR A 76 7.00 8.73 -4.71
N CYS A 77 6.38 9.38 -3.74
CA CYS A 77 5.17 10.16 -3.94
C CYS A 77 5.51 11.63 -3.66
N GLY A 78 5.59 12.45 -4.71
CA GLY A 78 5.82 13.87 -4.53
C GLY A 78 6.30 14.61 -5.77
N GLY A 79 5.59 15.67 -6.11
CA GLY A 79 6.20 16.90 -6.58
C GLY A 79 5.47 18.08 -5.98
N ASN A 80 5.96 19.28 -6.28
CA ASN A 80 5.52 20.53 -5.66
C ASN A 80 4.03 20.89 -5.89
N GLY A 81 3.22 20.02 -6.51
CA GLY A 81 1.83 20.26 -6.89
C GLY A 81 0.78 19.49 -6.07
N SER A 82 1.15 18.60 -5.14
CA SER A 82 0.17 17.89 -4.29
C SER A 82 0.18 18.46 -2.87
N ALA A 83 -0.72 19.39 -2.56
CA ALA A 83 -0.81 20.04 -1.24
C ALA A 83 -1.08 19.05 -0.07
N LEU A 84 -1.48 17.81 -0.37
CA LEU A 84 -1.80 16.77 0.61
C LEU A 84 -0.75 15.64 0.68
N GLY A 85 0.26 15.62 -0.20
CA GLY A 85 1.19 14.49 -0.32
C GLY A 85 0.51 13.15 -0.67
N VAL A 86 -0.72 13.20 -1.19
CA VAL A 86 -1.52 12.01 -1.54
C VAL A 86 -1.40 11.76 -3.04
N CYS A 87 -0.77 10.63 -3.41
CA CYS A 87 -0.78 10.12 -4.77
C CYS A 87 -2.05 9.32 -5.03
N PHE A 88 -2.78 9.67 -6.09
CA PHE A 88 -3.97 8.92 -6.49
C PHE A 88 -3.58 7.61 -7.20
N GLY A 89 -4.27 6.51 -6.88
CA GLY A 89 -4.02 5.18 -7.44
C GLY A 89 -3.17 4.26 -6.55
N ARG A 90 -3.07 2.98 -6.92
CA ARG A 90 -2.32 1.97 -6.16
C ARG A 90 -0.81 2.26 -6.19
N LYS A 91 -0.14 2.20 -5.04
CA LYS A 91 1.32 2.25 -4.94
C LYS A 91 1.94 1.19 -5.87
N PRO A 92 2.82 1.57 -6.81
CA PRO A 92 3.59 0.63 -7.61
C PRO A 92 4.41 -0.31 -6.73
N ALA A 93 4.62 -1.55 -7.19
CA ALA A 93 5.43 -2.53 -6.47
C ALA A 93 6.85 -1.99 -6.27
N GLU A 94 7.38 -2.09 -5.06
CA GLU A 94 8.77 -1.70 -4.72
C GLU A 94 9.74 -2.88 -4.77
N ALA A 95 9.23 -4.11 -4.80
CA ALA A 95 9.99 -5.34 -4.91
C ALA A 95 9.39 -6.25 -6.01
N GLU A 96 10.25 -6.92 -6.76
CA GLU A 96 9.89 -7.90 -7.78
C GLU A 96 10.74 -9.15 -7.63
N ALA A 97 10.13 -10.33 -7.76
CA ALA A 97 10.84 -11.59 -7.73
C ALA A 97 11.78 -11.71 -8.93
N CYS A 98 12.96 -12.27 -8.70
CA CYS A 98 13.91 -12.54 -9.78
C CYS A 98 13.50 -13.82 -10.51
N GLN A 99 13.26 -13.70 -11.82
CA GLN A 99 13.02 -14.83 -12.71
C GLN A 99 14.36 -15.36 -13.22
N GLU A 100 15.12 -16.01 -12.33
CA GLU A 100 16.21 -16.89 -12.75
C GLU A 100 15.76 -18.34 -12.58
N GLU A 101 16.11 -19.20 -13.54
CA GLU A 101 15.73 -20.62 -13.54
C GLU A 101 16.12 -21.34 -12.24
N ALA A 102 17.24 -20.91 -11.61
CA ALA A 102 17.73 -21.40 -10.33
C ALA A 102 16.84 -21.00 -9.12
N CYS A 103 16.04 -19.95 -9.25
CA CYS A 103 15.20 -19.39 -8.17
C CYS A 103 13.79 -19.96 -8.14
N THR A 104 13.33 -20.52 -9.26
CA THR A 104 12.07 -21.26 -9.36
C THR A 104 12.21 -22.73 -8.96
N ALA A 105 13.43 -23.23 -8.78
CA ALA A 105 13.67 -24.55 -8.26
C ALA A 105 13.28 -24.58 -6.77
N PRO A 106 12.32 -25.42 -6.33
CA PRO A 106 12.18 -25.71 -4.91
C PRO A 106 13.54 -26.23 -4.44
N ALA A 107 14.07 -25.66 -3.36
CA ALA A 107 15.35 -26.10 -2.79
C ALA A 107 15.36 -27.64 -2.70
N PRO A 108 16.45 -28.33 -3.09
CA PRO A 108 16.56 -29.77 -2.89
C PRO A 108 16.60 -30.04 -1.39
N GLY A 109 15.42 -30.30 -0.84
CA GLY A 109 15.14 -30.32 0.59
C GLY A 109 13.64 -30.19 0.83
N ASN A 110 12.85 -31.09 0.23
CA ASN A 110 11.43 -31.25 0.53
C ASN A 110 11.21 -31.95 1.89
N GLU A 111 11.99 -31.59 2.91
CA GLU A 111 11.52 -31.74 4.28
C GLU A 111 10.66 -30.51 4.56
N THR A 112 9.35 -30.70 4.69
CA THR A 112 8.39 -29.73 5.22
C THR A 112 8.67 -29.46 6.71
N SER A 113 9.89 -29.04 7.04
CA SER A 113 10.28 -28.66 8.38
C SER A 113 10.01 -27.16 8.56
N ALA A 114 8.80 -26.85 9.02
CA ALA A 114 8.50 -25.52 9.52
C ALA A 114 9.06 -25.39 10.95
N ARG A 115 10.00 -24.48 11.16
CA ARG A 115 10.49 -24.14 12.51
C ARG A 115 9.55 -23.15 13.17
N PHE A 116 8.83 -23.61 14.19
CA PHE A 116 8.04 -22.75 15.07
C PHE A 116 8.84 -22.48 16.34
N SER A 117 8.99 -21.20 16.69
CA SER A 117 9.59 -20.78 17.96
C SER A 117 8.49 -20.34 18.91
N LEU A 118 8.33 -21.04 20.03
CA LEU A 118 7.37 -20.69 21.07
C LEU A 118 8.11 -20.07 22.26
N GLN A 119 7.69 -18.87 22.65
CA GLN A 119 8.19 -18.18 23.84
C GLN A 119 7.19 -18.39 24.97
N PHE A 120 7.61 -19.00 26.08
CA PHE A 120 6.77 -19.18 27.26
C PHE A 120 7.16 -18.18 28.35
N LEU A 121 6.16 -17.50 28.93
CA LEU A 121 6.33 -16.72 30.16
C LEU A 121 6.25 -17.69 31.34
N MET A 122 7.35 -17.86 32.07
CA MET A 122 7.40 -18.78 33.21
C MET A 122 6.93 -18.06 34.48
N ASP A 123 5.98 -18.67 35.20
CA ASP A 123 5.61 -18.27 36.56
C ASP A 123 6.56 -18.96 37.57
N SER A 124 6.80 -18.30 38.70
CA SER A 124 7.65 -18.75 39.82
C SER A 124 7.28 -20.12 40.43
N ALA A 125 6.11 -20.65 40.10
CA ALA A 125 5.63 -21.96 40.53
C ALA A 125 6.04 -23.14 39.61
N MET A 126 6.75 -22.90 38.49
CA MET A 126 7.06 -23.94 37.51
C MET A 126 8.34 -24.72 37.86
N THR A 127 8.21 -26.04 38.04
CA THR A 127 9.34 -26.95 38.28
C THR A 127 9.88 -27.53 36.96
N PRO A 128 11.14 -28.02 36.92
CA PRO A 128 11.70 -28.67 35.74
C PRO A 128 10.89 -29.87 35.23
N GLU A 129 10.24 -30.60 36.15
CA GLU A 129 9.36 -31.74 35.82
C GLU A 129 8.08 -31.27 35.12
N LEU A 130 7.47 -30.19 35.60
CA LEU A 130 6.29 -29.59 34.97
C LEU A 130 6.63 -29.04 33.58
N LEU A 131 7.80 -28.43 33.42
CA LEU A 131 8.28 -27.95 32.12
C LEU A 131 8.47 -29.10 31.12
N GLY A 132 9.06 -30.22 31.57
CA GLY A 132 9.21 -31.43 30.75
C GLY A 132 7.86 -31.96 30.26
N ASN A 133 6.86 -32.04 31.15
CA ASN A 133 5.52 -32.49 30.81
C ASN A 133 4.82 -31.58 29.77
N VAL A 134 5.01 -30.26 29.87
CA VAL A 134 4.45 -29.30 28.91
C VAL A 134 5.09 -29.45 27.52
N VAL A 135 6.42 -29.58 27.46
CA VAL A 135 7.15 -29.77 26.20
C VAL A 135 6.79 -31.11 25.55
N ASP A 136 6.74 -32.19 26.32
CA ASP A 136 6.34 -33.51 25.81
C ASP A 136 4.88 -33.55 25.37
N GLY A 137 4.00 -32.84 26.09
CA GLY A 137 2.60 -32.67 25.70
C GLY A 137 2.46 -31.92 24.37
N ALA A 138 3.19 -30.83 24.19
CA ALA A 138 3.22 -30.07 22.94
C ALA A 138 3.78 -30.92 21.79
N ARG A 139 4.86 -31.66 22.02
CA ARG A 139 5.44 -32.59 21.04
C ARG A 139 4.43 -33.65 20.62
N LYS A 140 3.76 -34.30 21.58
CA LYS A 140 2.73 -35.32 21.31
C LYS A 140 1.53 -34.76 20.54
N ALA A 141 1.09 -33.55 20.87
CA ALA A 141 -0.01 -32.89 20.16
C ALA A 141 0.36 -32.56 18.70
N ILE A 142 1.57 -32.06 18.46
CA ILE A 142 2.07 -31.75 17.11
C ILE A 142 2.22 -33.04 16.29
N THR A 143 2.79 -34.11 16.87
CA THR A 143 2.91 -35.40 16.16
C THR A 143 1.55 -36.07 15.91
N GLY A 144 0.60 -35.94 16.83
CA GLY A 144 -0.75 -36.49 16.65
C GLY A 144 -1.56 -35.76 15.56
N LEU A 145 -1.40 -34.43 15.45
CA LEU A 145 -1.99 -33.65 14.37
C LEU A 145 -1.40 -34.05 13.00
N TRP A 146 -0.10 -34.35 12.95
CA TRP A 146 0.57 -34.83 11.73
C TRP A 146 0.04 -36.20 11.28
N GLU A 147 -0.18 -37.15 12.19
CA GLU A 147 -0.74 -38.46 11.83
C GLU A 147 -2.19 -38.35 11.33
N LEU A 148 -3.03 -37.50 11.94
CA LEU A 148 -4.39 -37.26 11.47
C LEU A 148 -4.42 -36.59 10.08
N GLN A 149 -3.53 -35.64 9.83
CA GLN A 149 -3.39 -35.02 8.50
C GLN A 149 -2.91 -36.03 7.44
N SER A 150 -2.00 -36.94 7.81
CA SER A 150 -1.49 -37.98 6.92
C SER A 150 -2.56 -39.02 6.56
N LEU A 151 -3.49 -39.32 7.49
CA LEU A 151 -4.64 -40.21 7.24
C LEU A 151 -5.70 -39.56 6.33
N CYS A 152 -5.90 -38.24 6.41
CA CYS A 152 -6.82 -37.51 5.54
C CYS A 152 -6.29 -37.26 4.11
N PHE A 153 -4.98 -37.45 3.88
CA PHE A 153 -4.30 -37.21 2.60
C PHE A 153 -3.78 -38.47 1.91
N SER A 154 -4.23 -39.66 2.34
CA SER A 154 -4.03 -40.87 1.54
C SER A 154 -5.15 -40.97 0.50
N PRO A 155 -4.86 -41.16 -0.79
CA PRO A 155 -5.87 -41.23 -1.85
C PRO A 155 -6.78 -42.46 -1.74
#